data_AF-A0A2D4P419-F1
#
_entry.id   AF-A0A2D4P419-F1
#
_cell.length_a   1.000
_cell.length_b   1.000
_cell.length_c   1.000
_cell.angle_alpha   90.00
_cell.angle_beta   90.00
_cell.angle_gamma   90.00
#
_symmetry.space_group_name_H-M   'P 1'
#
loop_
_entity.id
_entity.type
_entity.pdbx_description
1 polymer ?
#
loop_
_entity_poly.entity_id
_entity_poly.type
_entity_poly.pdbx_seq_one_letter_code
_entity_poly.pdbx_strand_id
1 'polypeptide(L)'
;VLSRFFELREEICQFMESKGKDSTVLQDEEWLCELAFLCDITKHLTALNLQLQERDRVITDMYDAVNAFQVKLQLWDSQMQQGNLSHFPCCQTIINQVSTTVFSHTYFGNKLNTLH
;
A
#
# COMPACT_ATOMS: atom_id res chain seq x y z
N VAL A 1 9.63 -3.97 6.04
CA VAL A 1 10.38 -2.69 6.12
C VAL A 1 9.46 -1.49 5.95
N LEU A 2 8.77 -1.33 4.81
CA LEU A 2 7.86 -0.18 4.58
C LEU A 2 6.77 -0.02 5.63
N SER A 3 6.16 -1.12 6.10
CA SER A 3 5.13 -1.06 7.14
C SER A 3 5.67 -0.50 8.45
N ARG A 4 6.87 -0.92 8.82
CA ARG A 4 7.52 -0.42 10.03
C ARG A 4 7.92 1.06 9.90
N PHE A 5 8.35 1.47 8.72
CA PHE A 5 8.64 2.87 8.42
C PHE A 5 7.38 3.72 8.49
N PHE A 6 6.27 3.27 7.89
CA PHE A 6 4.99 3.96 7.92
C PHE A 6 4.45 4.13 9.34
N GLU A 7 4.58 3.10 10.18
CA GLU A 7 4.20 3.15 11.60
C GLU A 7 5.02 4.18 12.39
N LEU A 8 6.32 4.26 12.13
CA LEU A 8 7.26 5.10 12.88
C LEU A 8 7.52 6.47 12.25
N ARG A 9 6.77 6.86 11.23
CA ARG A 9 7.07 8.03 10.41
C ARG A 9 7.10 9.34 11.22
N GLU A 10 6.27 9.45 12.26
CA GLU A 10 6.20 10.62 13.13
C GLU A 10 7.46 10.72 13.99
N GLU A 11 7.90 9.61 14.58
CA GLU A 11 9.15 9.53 15.36
C GLU A 11 10.37 9.75 14.47
N ILE A 12 10.34 9.26 13.23
CA ILE A 12 11.40 9.50 12.24
C ILE A 12 11.44 11.00 11.89
N CYS A 13 10.28 11.64 11.69
CA CYS A 13 10.19 13.09 11.42
C CYS A 13 10.81 13.89 12.57
N GLN A 14 10.39 13.61 13.81
CA GLN A 14 10.92 14.26 15.01
C GLN A 14 12.43 14.03 15.17
N PHE A 15 12.91 12.82 14.89
CA PHE A 15 14.34 12.51 14.94
C PHE A 15 15.12 13.32 13.90
N MET A 16 14.63 13.42 12.67
CA MET A 16 15.26 14.21 11.61
C MET A 16 15.36 15.69 11.99
N GLU A 17 14.27 16.27 12.50
CA GLU A 17 14.24 17.65 12.96
C GLU A 17 15.22 17.90 14.11
N SER A 18 15.31 16.97 15.08
CA SER A 18 16.27 17.06 16.18
C SER A 18 17.73 17.08 15.72
N LYS A 19 18.01 16.56 14.53
CA LYS A 19 19.34 16.52 13.89
C LYS A 19 19.55 17.68 12.91
N GLY A 20 18.60 18.62 12.81
CA GLY A 20 18.65 19.70 11.83
C GLY A 20 18.61 19.20 10.39
N LYS A 21 17.95 18.07 10.14
CA LYS A 21 17.74 17.50 8.80
C LYS A 21 16.36 17.91 8.28
N ASP A 22 16.27 18.02 6.96
CA ASP A 22 15.02 18.33 6.27
C ASP A 22 14.02 17.17 6.42
N SER A 23 12.85 17.46 6.98
CA SER A 23 11.75 16.52 7.20
C SER A 23 10.50 16.83 6.35
N THR A 24 10.57 17.81 5.44
CA THR A 24 9.42 18.29 4.65
C THR A 24 8.65 17.18 3.94
N VAL A 25 9.35 16.20 3.38
CA VAL A 25 8.75 15.03 2.70
C VAL A 25 7.85 14.21 3.63
N LEU A 26 8.20 14.08 4.91
CA LEU A 26 7.40 13.33 5.89
C LEU A 26 6.16 14.09 6.38
N GLN A 27 6.06 15.38 6.04
CA GLN A 27 4.93 16.25 6.36
C GLN A 27 4.02 16.47 5.14
N ASP A 28 4.45 16.06 3.94
CA ASP A 28 3.68 16.16 2.71
C ASP A 28 2.56 15.12 2.69
N GLU A 29 1.30 15.58 2.71
CA GLU A 29 0.12 14.70 2.77
C GLU A 29 -0.02 13.82 1.51
N GLU A 30 0.35 14.31 0.33
CA GLU A 30 0.28 13.55 -0.93
C GLU A 30 1.33 12.43 -0.91
N TRP A 31 2.55 12.75 -0.49
CA TRP A 31 3.61 11.76 -0.34
C TRP A 31 3.27 10.70 0.71
N LEU A 32 2.63 11.08 1.81
CA LEU A 32 2.17 10.14 2.83
C LEU A 32 1.08 9.20 2.30
N CYS A 33 0.19 9.68 1.43
CA CYS A 33 -0.81 8.85 0.76
C CYS A 33 -0.15 7.84 -0.19
N GLU A 34 0.86 8.26 -0.95
CA GLU A 34 1.67 7.37 -1.81
C GLU A 34 2.39 6.29 -1.00
N LEU A 35 3.01 6.67 0.11
CA LEU A 35 3.68 5.74 1.01
C LEU A 35 2.70 4.72 1.60
N ALA A 36 1.52 5.17 2.03
CA ALA A 36 0.48 4.31 2.58
C ALA A 36 0.04 3.26 1.55
N PHE A 37 -0.25 3.69 0.32
CA PHE A 37 -0.61 2.81 -0.78
C PHE A 37 0.50 1.81 -1.09
N LEU A 38 1.74 2.28 -1.23
CA LEU A 38 2.90 1.43 -1.50
C LEU A 38 3.10 0.37 -0.41
N CYS A 39 2.91 0.75 0.86
CA CYS A 39 3.00 -0.16 1.99
C CYS A 39 2.00 -1.32 1.87
N ASP A 40 0.74 -1.03 1.58
CA ASP A 40 -0.31 -2.04 1.46
C ASP A 40 -0.11 -2.93 0.22
N ILE A 41 0.23 -2.36 -0.93
CA ILE A 41 0.56 -3.13 -2.15
C ILE A 41 1.77 -4.05 -1.92
N THR A 42 2.82 -3.54 -1.28
CA THR A 42 4.01 -4.34 -1.01
C THR A 42 3.68 -5.52 -0.07
N LYS A 43 2.78 -5.35 0.90
CA LYS A 43 2.31 -6.48 1.74
C LYS A 43 1.59 -7.53 0.90
N HIS A 44 0.69 -7.12 0.02
CA HIS A 44 -0.03 -8.04 -0.88
C HIS A 44 0.91 -8.79 -1.82
N LEU A 45 1.89 -8.10 -2.42
CA LEU A 45 2.92 -8.70 -3.26
C LEU A 45 3.83 -9.65 -2.47
N THR A 46 4.19 -9.29 -1.23
CA THR A 46 4.99 -10.17 -0.36
C THR A 46 4.21 -11.44 -0.03
N ALA A 47 2.90 -11.34 0.23
CA ALA A 47 2.05 -12.50 0.48
C ALA A 47 1.98 -13.42 -0.75
N LEU A 48 1.79 -12.86 -1.95
CA LEU A 48 1.85 -13.63 -3.19
C LEU A 48 3.22 -14.28 -3.37
N ASN A 49 4.31 -13.53 -3.18
CA ASN A 49 5.67 -14.05 -3.33
C ASN A 49 5.94 -15.21 -2.35
N LEU A 50 5.47 -15.11 -1.11
CA LEU A 50 5.57 -16.21 -0.14
C LEU A 50 4.79 -17.43 -0.62
N GLN A 51 3.55 -17.24 -1.10
CA GLN A 51 2.76 -18.33 -1.68
C GLN A 51 3.51 -19.01 -2.84
N LEU A 52 4.14 -18.25 -3.72
CA LEU A 52 4.90 -18.80 -4.86
C LEU A 52 6.20 -19.51 -4.45
N GLN A 53 6.79 -19.15 -3.30
CA GLN A 53 8.03 -19.74 -2.78
C GLN A 53 7.81 -20.92 -1.83
N GLU A 54 6.55 -21.27 -1.53
CA GLU A 54 6.24 -22.45 -0.72
C GLU A 54 6.77 -23.73 -1.39
N ARG A 55 7.30 -24.64 -0.57
CA ARG A 55 7.79 -25.94 -1.05
C ARG A 55 6.62 -26.78 -1.56
N ASP A 56 6.93 -27.70 -2.48
CA ASP A 56 6.00 -28.70 -3.01
C ASP A 56 4.83 -28.15 -3.86
N ARG A 57 4.92 -26.90 -4.35
CA ARG A 57 3.97 -26.39 -5.35
C ARG A 57 4.27 -26.90 -6.75
N VAL A 58 3.23 -27.35 -7.45
CA VAL A 58 3.32 -27.59 -8.90
C VAL A 58 3.08 -26.29 -9.67
N ILE A 59 3.54 -26.24 -10.93
CA ILE A 59 3.43 -25.05 -11.78
C ILE A 59 1.98 -24.56 -11.92
N THR A 60 1.01 -25.49 -11.94
CA THR A 60 -0.41 -25.16 -11.99
C THR A 60 -0.87 -24.39 -10.76
N ASP A 61 -0.40 -24.75 -9.55
CA ASP A 61 -0.75 -24.03 -8.31
C ASP A 61 -0.19 -22.62 -8.30
N MET A 62 1.01 -22.43 -8.87
CA MET A 62 1.64 -21.12 -9.01
C MET A 62 0.86 -20.25 -10.01
N TYR A 63 0.46 -20.84 -11.14
CA TYR A 63 -0.37 -20.16 -12.13
C TYR A 63 -1.71 -19.73 -11.53
N ASP A 64 -2.38 -20.62 -10.80
CA ASP A 64 -3.65 -20.32 -10.13
C ASP A 64 -3.50 -19.23 -9.07
N ALA A 65 -2.39 -19.20 -8.33
CA ALA A 65 -2.10 -18.15 -7.36
C ALA A 65 -1.94 -16.77 -8.02
N VAL A 66 -1.23 -16.69 -9.15
CA VAL A 66 -1.08 -15.45 -9.94
C VAL A 66 -2.42 -15.01 -10.52
N ASN A 67 -3.17 -15.94 -11.13
CA ASN A 67 -4.49 -15.63 -11.70
C ASN A 67 -5.47 -15.13 -10.63
N ALA A 68 -5.51 -15.80 -9.46
CA ALA A 68 -6.30 -15.36 -8.32
C ALA A 68 -5.87 -13.96 -7.82
N PHE A 69 -4.57 -13.65 -7.87
CA PHE A 69 -4.07 -12.32 -7.52
C PHE A 69 -4.50 -11.25 -8.52
N GLN A 70 -4.48 -11.53 -9.83
CA GLN A 70 -4.98 -10.62 -10.86
C GLN A 70 -6.48 -10.32 -10.66
N VAL A 71 -7.29 -11.33 -10.34
CA VAL A 71 -8.70 -11.15 -9.99
C VAL A 71 -8.87 -10.30 -8.72
N LYS A 72 -8.00 -10.48 -7.71
CA LYS A 72 -8.00 -9.63 -6.51
C LYS A 72 -7.65 -8.18 -6.82
N LEU A 73 -6.70 -7.90 -7.71
CA LEU A 73 -6.37 -6.53 -8.13
C LEU A 73 -7.59 -5.83 -8.74
N GLN A 74 -8.33 -6.53 -9.62
CA GLN A 74 -9.56 -6.00 -10.21
C GLN A 74 -10.65 -5.73 -9.16
N LEU A 75 -10.81 -6.66 -8.21
CA LEU A 75 -11.74 -6.47 -7.09
C LEU A 75 -11.35 -5.26 -6.23
N TRP A 76 -10.07 -5.13 -5.89
CA TRP A 76 -9.55 -4.04 -5.09
C TRP A 76 -9.65 -2.69 -5.78
N ASP A 77 -9.45 -2.62 -7.10
CA ASP A 77 -9.72 -1.39 -7.87
C ASP A 77 -11.18 -0.97 -7.72
N SER A 78 -12.12 -1.89 -7.98
CA SER A 78 -13.56 -1.60 -7.83
C SER A 78 -13.93 -1.14 -6.42
N GLN A 79 -13.40 -1.81 -5.39
CA GLN A 79 -13.61 -1.43 -3.99
C GLN A 79 -12.99 -0.07 -3.67
N MET A 80 -11.78 0.19 -4.15
CA MET A 80 -11.08 1.44 -3.91
C MET A 80 -11.83 2.62 -4.52
N GLN A 81 -12.34 2.47 -5.75
CA GLN A 81 -13.19 3.47 -6.42
C GLN A 81 -14.51 3.73 -5.68
N GLN A 82 -15.04 2.73 -4.96
CA GLN A 82 -16.23 2.85 -4.11
C GLN A 82 -15.92 3.42 -2.72
N GLY A 83 -14.67 3.79 -2.43
CA GLY A 83 -14.27 4.28 -1.11
C GLY A 83 -13.99 3.18 -0.08
N ASN A 84 -14.03 1.91 -0.47
CA ASN A 84 -13.81 0.77 0.42
C ASN A 84 -12.32 0.42 0.50
N LEU A 85 -11.71 0.70 1.66
CA LEU A 85 -10.29 0.46 1.93
C LEU A 85 -10.05 -0.72 2.89
N SER A 86 -10.98 -1.66 2.98
CA SER A 86 -10.88 -2.80 3.92
C SER A 86 -9.60 -3.64 3.71
N HIS A 87 -9.03 -3.63 2.51
CA HIS A 87 -7.77 -4.33 2.18
C HIS A 87 -6.53 -3.41 2.17
N PHE A 88 -6.70 -2.15 2.54
CA PHE A 88 -5.68 -1.10 2.54
C PHE A 88 -5.62 -0.39 3.90
N PRO A 89 -5.18 -1.09 4.97
CA PRO A 89 -5.17 -0.54 6.33
C PRO A 89 -4.25 0.68 6.50
N CYS A 90 -3.13 0.76 5.78
CA CYS A 90 -2.28 1.96 5.81
C CYS A 90 -2.98 3.14 5.14
N CYS A 91 -3.63 2.94 3.99
CA CYS A 91 -4.45 3.98 3.37
C CYS A 91 -5.62 4.42 4.27
N GLN A 92 -6.29 3.48 4.93
CA GLN A 92 -7.36 3.81 5.87
C GLN A 92 -6.84 4.64 7.05
N THR A 93 -5.64 4.32 7.54
CA THR A 93 -4.98 5.07 8.61
C THR A 93 -4.67 6.49 8.17
N ILE A 94 -4.06 6.66 6.99
CA ILE A 94 -3.65 8.00 6.54
C ILE A 94 -4.86 8.89 6.27
N ILE A 95 -5.92 8.38 5.66
CA ILE A 95 -7.16 9.16 5.40
C ILE A 95 -7.81 9.66 6.68
N ASN A 96 -7.68 8.93 7.79
CA ASN A 96 -8.19 9.36 9.08
C ASN A 96 -7.30 10.41 9.76
N GLN A 97 -6.09 10.63 9.26
CA GLN A 97 -5.07 11.53 9.82
C GLN A 97 -4.84 12.77 8.95
N VAL A 98 -4.99 12.67 7.64
CA VAL A 98 -4.91 13.79 6.68
C VAL A 98 -6.30 14.31 6.33
N SER A 99 -6.38 15.51 5.75
CA SER A 99 -7.65 16.01 5.23
C SER A 99 -8.16 15.07 4.13
N THR A 100 -9.43 14.66 4.20
CA THR A 100 -10.06 13.71 3.26
C THR A 100 -10.01 14.14 1.79
N THR A 101 -9.64 15.39 1.51
CA THR A 101 -9.50 15.97 0.17
C THR A 101 -8.23 15.55 -0.57
N VAL A 102 -7.22 15.00 0.11
CA VAL A 102 -5.93 14.67 -0.53
C VAL A 102 -5.90 13.26 -1.13
N PHE A 103 -6.62 12.31 -0.52
CA PHE A 103 -6.61 10.93 -1.02
C PHE A 103 -7.59 10.74 -2.19
N SER A 104 -7.04 10.52 -3.39
CA SER A 104 -7.84 10.25 -4.58
C SER A 104 -8.05 8.75 -4.79
N HIS A 105 -9.26 8.28 -4.44
CA HIS A 105 -9.69 6.90 -4.66
C HIS A 105 -9.55 6.45 -6.12
N THR A 106 -9.94 7.31 -7.07
CA THR A 106 -9.82 7.03 -8.51
C THR A 106 -8.36 6.91 -8.93
N TYR A 107 -7.48 7.76 -8.41
CA TYR A 107 -6.05 7.74 -8.73
C TYR A 107 -5.39 6.43 -8.28
N PHE A 108 -5.61 6.03 -7.02
CA PHE A 108 -5.02 4.81 -6.49
C PHE A 108 -5.67 3.53 -7.07
N GLY A 109 -6.97 3.58 -7.40
CA GLY A 109 -7.63 2.51 -8.17
C GLY A 109 -6.97 2.31 -9.53
N ASN A 110 -6.74 3.39 -10.29
CA ASN A 110 -6.03 3.31 -11.57
C ASN A 110 -4.61 2.75 -11.43
N LYS A 111 -3.90 3.06 -10.33
CA LYS A 111 -2.59 2.45 -10.04
C LYS A 111 -2.67 0.95 -9.83
N LEU A 112 -3.71 0.42 -9.20
CA LEU A 112 -3.91 -1.04 -9.08
C LEU A 112 -3.98 -1.71 -10.45
N ASN A 113 -4.66 -1.09 -11.41
CA ASN A 113 -4.79 -1.61 -12.77
C ASN A 113 -3.47 -1.64 -13.54
N THR A 114 -2.46 -0.83 -13.15
CA THR A 114 -1.12 -0.90 -13.76
C THR A 114 -0.29 -2.10 -13.31
N LEU A 115 -0.74 -2.84 -12.28
CA LEU A 115 -0.07 -4.04 -11.75
C LEU A 115 -0.59 -5.34 -12.39
N HIS A 116 -1.57 -5.25 -13.30
CA HIS A 116 -2.11 -6.37 -14.07
C HIS A 116 -1.18 -6.75 -15.23
#